data_AF-A0A5B6U541-F1
#
_entry.id   AF-A0A5B6U541-F1
#
_cell.length_a   1.000
_cell.length_b   1.000
_cell.length_c   1.000
_cell.angle_alpha   90.00
_cell.angle_beta   90.00
_cell.angle_gamma   90.00
#
_symmetry.space_group_name_H-M   'P 1'
#
loop_
_entity.id
_entity.type
_entity.pdbx_description
1 polymer ?
#
loop_
_entity_poly.entity_id
_entity_poly.type
_entity_poly.pdbx_seq_one_letter_code
_entity_poly.pdbx_strand_id
1 'polypeptide(L)'
;MEWINLFPEYTRVNKKKTRFRFKAWWAIEDSCEEEVKQLWEQSRGSIMVQLTSLGKFLQIWTMGIKKLRKDFSRRLLARIEELDALERTDENLAELIDTKIQLNWEIEKKERY
;
A
#
# COMPACT_ATOMS: atom_id res chain seq x y z
N MET A 1 -41.90 6.36 -10.87
CA MET A 1 -41.47 6.55 -12.27
C MET A 1 -40.22 7.42 -12.25
N GLU A 2 -39.13 6.90 -12.79
CA GLU A 2 -37.78 7.46 -12.67
C GLU A 2 -37.56 8.60 -13.67
N TRP A 3 -37.44 9.83 -13.16
CA TRP A 3 -37.16 11.04 -13.94
C TRP A 3 -35.73 11.10 -14.52
N ILE A 4 -34.92 10.06 -14.28
CA ILE A 4 -33.49 9.99 -14.64
C ILE A 4 -33.26 9.87 -16.17
N ASN A 5 -34.29 9.49 -16.94
CA ASN A 5 -34.15 9.22 -18.38
C ASN A 5 -34.42 10.42 -19.31
N LEU A 6 -34.78 11.60 -18.78
CA LEU A 6 -35.23 12.74 -19.60
C LEU A 6 -34.12 13.74 -19.99
N PHE A 7 -32.92 13.64 -19.41
CA PHE A 7 -31.83 14.58 -19.71
C PHE A 7 -30.48 13.84 -19.83
N PRO A 8 -30.10 13.35 -21.03
CA PRO A 8 -28.85 12.63 -21.26
C PRO A 8 -27.61 13.48 -20.92
N GLU A 9 -27.75 14.80 -21.00
CA GLU A 9 -26.70 15.79 -20.86
C GLU A 9 -26.30 16.09 -19.39
N TYR A 10 -27.11 15.66 -18.42
CA TYR A 10 -26.78 15.77 -16.99
C TYR A 10 -26.05 14.55 -16.40
N THR A 11 -25.91 13.44 -17.15
CA THR A 11 -25.15 12.26 -16.69
C THR A 11 -23.76 12.15 -17.31
N ARG A 12 -23.24 13.23 -17.91
CA ARG A 12 -21.83 13.29 -18.32
C ARG A 12 -20.95 13.56 -17.11
N VAL A 13 -20.86 12.56 -16.22
CA VAL A 13 -19.74 12.47 -15.27
C VAL A 13 -18.49 12.46 -16.14
N ASN A 14 -17.84 13.62 -16.23
CA ASN A 14 -16.60 13.79 -16.95
C ASN A 14 -15.55 13.00 -16.16
N LYS A 15 -15.50 11.69 -16.39
CA LYS A 15 -14.46 10.79 -15.90
C LYS A 15 -13.19 11.29 -16.57
N LYS A 16 -12.51 12.26 -15.94
CA LYS A 16 -11.14 12.64 -16.29
C LYS A 16 -10.40 11.34 -16.48
N LYS A 17 -9.99 11.01 -17.72
CA LYS A 17 -9.19 9.81 -17.99
C LYS A 17 -7.97 9.94 -17.08
N THR A 18 -7.95 9.17 -16.00
CA THR A 18 -6.86 9.17 -15.05
C THR A 18 -5.68 8.60 -15.81
N ARG A 19 -4.77 9.48 -16.24
CA ARG A 19 -3.52 9.06 -16.85
C ARG A 19 -2.77 8.21 -15.82
N PHE A 20 -2.17 7.14 -16.30
CA PHE A 20 -1.26 6.35 -15.50
C PHE A 20 -0.18 7.25 -14.91
N ARG A 21 0.09 7.08 -13.62
CA ARG A 21 1.18 7.74 -12.90
C ARG A 21 1.84 6.70 -12.03
N PHE A 22 3.12 6.47 -12.27
CA PHE A 22 3.96 5.67 -11.39
C PHE A 22 4.45 6.56 -10.24
N LYS A 23 4.40 6.05 -9.00
CA LYS A 23 4.99 6.73 -7.85
C LYS A 23 6.34 6.11 -7.57
N ALA A 24 7.39 6.92 -7.51
CA ALA A 24 8.77 6.44 -7.30
C ALA A 24 8.90 5.55 -6.07
N TRP A 25 8.19 5.88 -4.98
CA TRP A 25 8.23 5.10 -3.76
C TRP A 25 7.71 3.66 -3.91
N TRP A 26 6.89 3.35 -4.91
CA TRP A 26 6.46 1.98 -5.16
C TRP A 26 7.66 1.06 -5.39
N ALA A 27 8.72 1.55 -6.04
CA ALA A 27 9.94 0.78 -6.29
C ALA A 27 10.78 0.49 -5.03
N ILE A 28 10.43 1.07 -3.88
CA ILE A 28 11.07 0.77 -2.59
C ILE A 28 10.51 -0.54 -2.00
N GLU A 29 9.34 -0.99 -2.46
CA GLU A 29 8.78 -2.28 -2.03
C GLU A 29 9.47 -3.41 -2.79
N ASP A 30 10.02 -4.37 -2.04
CA ASP A 30 10.74 -5.52 -2.62
C ASP A 30 9.90 -6.33 -3.61
N SER A 31 8.57 -6.33 -3.44
CA SER A 31 7.62 -7.03 -4.32
C SER A 31 7.18 -6.21 -5.54
N CYS A 32 7.60 -4.95 -5.69
CA CYS A 32 7.08 -4.06 -6.72
C CYS A 32 7.32 -4.57 -8.15
N GLU A 33 8.53 -5.04 -8.45
CA GLU A 33 8.88 -5.49 -9.80
C GLU A 33 8.06 -6.70 -10.21
N GLU A 34 7.98 -7.70 -9.32
CA GLU A 34 7.20 -8.92 -9.54
C GLU A 34 5.71 -8.60 -9.72
N GLU A 35 5.15 -7.73 -8.87
CA GLU A 35 3.75 -7.31 -8.99
C GLU A 35 3.47 -6.62 -10.33
N VAL A 36 4.35 -5.70 -10.76
CA VAL A 36 4.22 -5.01 -12.05
C VAL A 36 4.30 -6.00 -13.20
N LYS A 37 5.24 -6.93 -13.16
CA LYS A 37 5.45 -7.93 -14.21
C LYS A 37 4.25 -8.87 -14.34
N GLN A 38 3.77 -9.42 -13.23
CA GLN A 38 2.59 -10.29 -13.21
C GLN A 38 1.35 -9.57 -13.76
N LEU A 39 1.10 -8.35 -13.31
CA LEU A 39 -0.04 -7.55 -13.79
C LEU A 39 0.08 -7.19 -15.27
N TRP A 40 1.31 -6.95 -15.74
CA TRP A 40 1.57 -6.63 -17.14
C TRP A 40 1.28 -7.84 -18.04
N GLU A 41 1.81 -9.02 -17.69
CA GLU A 41 1.64 -10.27 -18.45
C GLU A 41 0.18 -10.72 -18.50
N GLN A 42 -0.60 -10.47 -17.44
CA GLN A 42 -2.03 -10.80 -17.40
C GLN A 42 -2.90 -9.80 -18.19
N SER A 43 -2.39 -8.60 -18.47
CA SER A 43 -3.14 -7.55 -19.14
C SER A 43 -3.27 -7.79 -20.65
N ARG A 44 -4.45 -7.49 -21.21
CA ARG A 44 -4.73 -7.60 -22.66
C ARG A 44 -5.20 -6.26 -23.21
N GLY A 45 -5.04 -6.08 -24.52
CA GLY A 45 -5.49 -4.89 -25.25
C GLY A 45 -4.34 -3.93 -25.58
N SER A 46 -4.68 -2.69 -25.90
CA SER A 46 -3.66 -1.69 -26.26
C SER A 46 -2.84 -1.27 -25.04
N ILE A 47 -1.61 -0.81 -25.28
CA ILE A 47 -0.69 -0.29 -24.25
C ILE A 47 -1.39 0.72 -23.32
N MET A 48 -2.25 1.58 -23.86
CA MET A 48 -2.99 2.56 -23.07
C MET A 48 -3.99 1.92 -22.10
N VAL A 49 -4.65 0.83 -22.50
CA VAL A 49 -5.56 0.07 -21.65
C VAL A 49 -4.75 -0.66 -20.57
N GLN A 50 -3.63 -1.29 -20.95
CA GLN A 50 -2.73 -1.98 -20.03
C GLN A 50 -2.19 -1.04 -18.94
N LEU A 51 -1.64 0.12 -19.31
CA LEU A 51 -1.15 1.13 -18.37
C LEU A 51 -2.25 1.68 -17.45
N THR A 52 -3.46 1.89 -17.99
CA THR A 52 -4.60 2.34 -17.17
C THR A 52 -5.00 1.28 -16.15
N SER A 53 -4.97 0.01 -16.55
CA SER A 53 -5.26 -1.13 -15.68
C SER A 53 -4.20 -1.28 -14.59
N LEU A 54 -2.92 -1.28 -14.99
CA LEU A 54 -1.76 -1.34 -14.10
C LEU A 54 -1.83 -0.24 -13.03
N GLY A 55 -2.15 0.99 -13.42
CA GLY A 55 -2.28 2.11 -12.49
C GLY A 55 -3.36 1.91 -11.42
N LYS A 56 -4.46 1.23 -11.75
CA LYS A 56 -5.51 0.90 -10.77
C LYS A 56 -5.08 -0.23 -9.84
N PHE A 57 -4.48 -1.27 -10.38
CA PHE A 57 -4.00 -2.39 -9.57
C PHE A 57 -2.90 -1.97 -8.60
N LEU A 58 -1.91 -1.21 -9.07
CA LEU A 58 -0.86 -0.65 -8.21
C LEU A 58 -1.43 0.23 -7.10
N GLN A 59 -2.52 0.98 -7.35
CA GLN A 59 -3.20 1.73 -6.30
C GLN A 59 -3.84 0.82 -5.23
N ILE A 60 -4.47 -0.28 -5.64
CA ILE A 60 -5.09 -1.25 -4.73
C ILE A 60 -4.00 -1.97 -3.92
N TRP A 61 -2.99 -2.50 -4.58
CA TRP A 61 -1.82 -3.15 -3.97
C TRP A 61 -1.15 -2.22 -2.93
N THR A 62 -0.94 -0.96 -3.31
CA THR A 62 -0.43 0.09 -2.42
C THR A 62 -1.28 0.28 -1.16
N MET A 63 -2.61 0.29 -1.29
CA MET A 63 -3.50 0.40 -0.14
C MET A 63 -3.36 -0.82 0.79
N GLY A 64 -3.20 -2.02 0.21
CA GLY A 64 -2.92 -3.25 0.93
C GLY A 64 -1.61 -3.16 1.74
N ILE A 65 -0.52 -2.74 1.10
CA ILE A 65 0.79 -2.57 1.76
C ILE A 65 0.69 -1.58 2.92
N LYS A 66 0.07 -0.42 2.71
CA LYS A 66 -0.10 0.59 3.77
C LYS A 66 -0.87 0.04 4.96
N LYS A 67 -1.90 -0.78 4.71
CA LYS A 67 -2.67 -1.45 5.77
C LYS A 67 -1.80 -2.45 6.52
N LEU A 68 -1.12 -3.34 5.80
CA LEU A 68 -0.24 -4.36 6.38
C LEU A 68 0.84 -3.73 7.28
N ARG A 69 1.47 -2.65 6.82
CA ARG A 69 2.47 -1.91 7.59
C ARG A 69 1.88 -1.30 8.85
N LYS A 70 0.72 -0.63 8.75
CA LYS A 70 0.04 -0.09 9.93
C LYS A 70 -0.28 -1.17 10.96
N ASP A 71 -0.77 -2.33 10.51
CA ASP A 71 -1.06 -3.47 11.37
C ASP A 71 0.22 -4.08 11.98
N PHE A 72 1.31 -4.13 11.21
CA PHE A 72 2.61 -4.59 11.70
C PHE A 72 3.20 -3.63 12.74
N SER A 73 3.26 -2.33 12.48
CA SER A 73 3.73 -1.34 13.47
C SER A 73 2.91 -1.37 14.76
N ARG A 74 1.58 -1.56 14.67
CA ARG A 74 0.72 -1.73 15.85
C ARG A 74 1.08 -2.96 16.67
N ARG A 75 1.39 -4.09 16.00
CA ARG A 75 1.84 -5.31 16.69
C ARG A 75 3.19 -5.13 17.36
N LEU A 76 4.14 -4.45 16.70
CA LEU A 76 5.43 -4.12 17.30
C LEU A 76 5.29 -3.22 18.53
N LEU A 77 4.43 -2.20 18.47
CA LEU A 77 4.14 -1.34 19.62
C LEU A 77 3.52 -2.13 20.79
N ALA A 78 2.53 -2.98 20.53
CA ALA A 78 1.94 -3.83 21.56
C ALA A 78 3.00 -4.78 22.18
N ARG A 79 3.91 -5.32 21.35
CA ARG A 79 4.99 -6.18 21.84
C ARG A 79 6.01 -5.42 22.70
N ILE A 80 6.30 -4.17 22.34
CA ILE A 80 7.13 -3.29 23.18
C ILE A 80 6.46 -3.04 24.53
N GLU A 81 5.16 -2.73 24.55
CA GLU A 81 4.40 -2.53 25.79
C GLU A 81 4.39 -3.78 26.69
N GLU A 82 4.24 -4.96 26.09
CA GLU A 82 4.36 -6.24 26.81
C GLU A 82 5.76 -6.43 27.40
N LEU A 83 6.81 -6.26 26.60
CA LEU A 83 8.21 -6.45 27.03
C LEU A 83 8.63 -5.43 28.09
N ASP A 84 8.15 -4.19 28.01
CA ASP A 84 8.40 -3.14 29.01
C ASP A 84 7.74 -3.47 30.37
N ALA A 85 6.69 -4.31 30.38
CA ALA A 85 6.03 -4.78 31.60
C ALA A 85 6.64 -6.05 32.20
N LEU A 86 7.49 -6.76 31.45
CA LEU A 86 8.18 -7.96 31.92
C LEU A 86 9.42 -7.62 32.75
N GLU A 87 9.95 -8.63 33.44
CA GLU A 87 11.22 -8.51 34.15
C GLU A 87 12.37 -8.23 33.18
N ARG A 88 13.32 -7.39 33.59
CA ARG A 88 14.48 -7.00 32.79
C ARG A 88 15.56 -8.08 32.80
N THR A 89 15.25 -9.22 32.19
CA THR A 89 16.25 -10.23 31.85
C THR A 89 16.98 -9.84 30.57
N ASP A 90 18.17 -10.40 30.36
CA ASP A 90 18.95 -10.14 29.16
C ASP A 90 18.18 -10.56 27.89
N GLU A 91 17.40 -11.64 27.95
CA GLU A 91 16.55 -12.10 26.85
C GLU A 91 15.45 -11.08 26.50
N ASN A 92 14.72 -10.59 27.51
CA ASN A 92 13.64 -9.62 27.29
C ASN A 92 14.19 -8.28 26.78
N LEU A 93 15.36 -7.85 27.27
CA LEU A 93 16.03 -6.64 26.80
C LEU A 93 16.53 -6.79 25.36
N ALA A 94 17.08 -7.95 25.00
CA ALA A 94 17.50 -8.23 23.62
C ALA A 94 16.30 -8.18 22.66
N GLU A 95 15.19 -8.86 23.00
CA GLU A 95 13.97 -8.84 22.18
C GLU A 95 13.39 -7.43 22.05
N LEU A 96 13.42 -6.63 23.12
CA LEU A 96 12.95 -5.25 23.11
C LEU A 96 13.76 -4.38 22.14
N ILE A 97 15.08 -4.54 22.11
CA ILE A 97 15.97 -3.82 21.19
C ILE A 97 15.64 -4.21 19.75
N ASP A 98 15.55 -5.51 19.45
CA ASP A 98 15.23 -6.00 18.11
C ASP A 98 13.86 -5.49 17.63
N THR A 99 12.86 -5.53 18.50
CA THR A 99 11.51 -5.03 18.20
C THR A 99 11.51 -3.52 17.92
N LYS A 100 12.28 -2.74 18.68
CA LYS A 100 12.46 -1.29 18.44
C LYS A 100 13.19 -1.00 17.14
N ILE A 101 14.21 -1.79 16.78
CA ILE A 101 14.90 -1.67 15.48
C ILE A 101 13.92 -1.93 14.34
N GLN A 102 13.10 -2.99 14.42
CA GLN A 102 12.08 -3.30 13.41
C GLN A 102 11.07 -2.16 13.26
N LEU A 103 10.62 -1.58 14.37
CA LEU A 103 9.69 -0.45 14.34
C LEU A 103 10.31 0.78 13.66
N ASN A 104 11.56 1.08 13.97
CA ASN A 104 12.29 2.19 13.35
C ASN A 104 12.40 2.04 11.82
N TRP A 105 12.69 0.84 11.32
CA TRP A 105 12.73 0.60 9.88
C TRP A 105 11.38 0.86 9.20
N GLU A 106 10.27 0.49 9.82
CA GLU A 106 8.94 0.79 9.27
C GLU A 106 8.62 2.29 9.27
N ILE A 107 9.07 3.02 10.29
CA ILE A 107 8.94 4.49 10.34
C ILE A 107 9.78 5.14 9.24
N GLU A 108 11.04 4.73 9.07
CA GLU A 108 11.92 5.27 8.03
C GLU A 108 11.34 5.04 6.62
N LYS A 109 10.78 3.85 6.36
CA LYS A 109 10.07 3.59 5.10
C LYS A 109 8.87 4.52 4.92
N LYS A 110 8.18 4.91 6.00
CA LYS A 110 7.05 5.85 5.95
C LYS A 110 7.45 7.28 5.61
N GLU A 111 8.61 7.73 6.07
CA GLU A 111 9.14 9.09 5.80
C GLU A 111 9.57 9.28 4.34
N ARG A 112 9.90 8.19 3.64
CA ARG A 112 10.22 8.21 2.20
C ARG A 112 8.99 8.29 1.27
N TYR A 113 7.76 8.36 1.81
CA TYR A 113 6.50 8.46 1.06
C TYR A 113 6.00 9.88 0.84
#